data_AF-A0A7J3AE15-F1
#
_entry.id   AF-A0A7J3AE15-F1
#
_cell.length_a   1.000
_cell.length_b   1.000
_cell.length_c   1.000
_cell.angle_alpha   90.00
_cell.angle_beta   90.00
_cell.angle_gamma   90.00
#
_symmetry.space_group_name_H-M   'P 1'
#
loop_
_entity.id
_entity.type
_entity.pdbx_description
1 polymer ?
#
loop_
_entity_poly.entity_id
_entity_poly.type
_entity_poly.pdbx_seq_one_letter_code
_entity_poly.pdbx_strand_id
1 'polypeptide(L)'
;MTKFDEKHCHKWALLLRERHEKLKQALAAITQEDFGSARRLFSEIFYGVSGKHADPGMAGSLLYHMAMVTKMETETRLLLTELRIAQPDVSNALSRFLGEFVSDMYELTKGFAPLNFDPASVAAKASLSNHEKIDLFTKLDKKTKTLEAILAGQQPEASKHLEGLFLDWAKHVAEMRLRQEYETIRGFLITAELTKALGIQRLKDAMMRVQERFGEETVRIALNVTLKVGMRREKLQSIMLSDHFINYAMNVEQLDGRMQFLNCPIFGGHKRISEELGLSGEIASLFCTHFCFAHAKAMLNTVLPFTFELWQPRLMAKDGMCEFYLKLAYSPAASATEKHVPLVLSWNFTRRCNLKCAHCYINATTQELADELTTEESKRLIDQICEVSRPLLILSGGEPLLRSDVYEIISYGASKGLKMGLGSNGSLIDD
;
A
#
# COMPACT_ATOMS: atom_id res chain seq x y z
N MET A 1 -3.04 9.86 30.97
CA MET A 1 -2.52 8.61 30.36
C MET A 1 -3.50 8.19 29.30
N THR A 2 -3.05 7.86 28.09
CA THR A 2 -3.92 7.38 27.02
C THR A 2 -4.37 5.94 27.32
N LYS A 3 -5.55 5.57 26.84
CA LYS A 3 -6.09 4.20 26.98
C LYS A 3 -5.54 3.25 25.91
N PHE A 4 -5.26 3.79 24.73
CA PHE A 4 -4.55 3.08 23.67
C PHE A 4 -3.07 3.43 23.69
N ASP A 5 -2.27 2.50 23.19
CA ASP A 5 -0.82 2.67 23.06
C ASP A 5 -0.51 3.81 22.07
N GLU A 6 0.17 4.86 22.56
CA GLU A 6 0.45 6.06 21.76
C GLU A 6 1.34 5.75 20.54
N LYS A 7 2.28 4.82 20.68
CA LYS A 7 3.23 4.46 19.62
C LYS A 7 2.53 3.76 18.45
N HIS A 8 1.60 2.84 18.73
CA HIS A 8 0.93 2.04 17.71
C HIS A 8 -0.36 2.67 17.19
N CYS A 9 -1.21 3.16 18.09
CA CYS A 9 -2.54 3.67 17.75
C CYS A 9 -2.52 5.16 17.39
N HIS A 10 -1.61 5.92 18.00
CA HIS A 10 -1.58 7.38 17.89
C HIS A 10 -0.31 7.98 17.25
N LYS A 11 0.45 7.17 16.50
CA LYS A 11 1.63 7.64 15.73
C LYS A 11 1.32 8.87 14.87
N TRP A 12 0.14 8.89 14.26
CA TRP A 12 -0.34 10.01 13.45
C TRP A 12 -0.37 11.33 14.25
N ALA A 13 -0.72 11.30 15.54
CA ALA A 13 -0.73 12.48 16.40
C ALA A 13 0.69 12.97 16.72
N LEU A 14 1.65 12.05 16.89
CA LEU A 14 3.07 12.37 17.03
C LEU A 14 3.62 13.05 15.76
N LEU A 15 3.28 12.51 14.58
CA LEU A 15 3.66 13.12 13.30
C LEU A 15 3.04 14.51 13.12
N LEU A 16 1.76 14.69 13.50
CA LEU A 16 1.13 16.01 13.47
C LEU A 16 1.81 16.99 14.43
N ARG A 17 2.20 16.54 15.63
CA ARG A 17 2.94 17.36 16.59
C ARG A 17 4.30 17.80 16.03
N GLU A 18 5.05 16.88 15.42
CA GLU A 18 6.33 17.20 14.75
C GLU A 18 6.14 18.22 13.62
N ARG A 19 5.12 18.02 12.78
CA ARG A 19 4.79 18.94 11.69
C ARG A 19 4.32 20.30 12.19
N HIS A 20 3.65 20.35 13.34
CA HIS A 20 3.30 21.61 14.00
C HIS A 20 4.55 22.35 14.54
N GLU A 21 5.57 21.64 15.03
CA GLU A 21 6.84 22.28 15.37
C GLU A 21 7.52 22.90 14.14
N LYS A 22 7.52 22.18 13.00
CA LYS A 22 7.99 22.72 11.71
C LYS A 22 7.15 23.91 11.24
N LEU A 23 5.83 23.89 11.48
CA LEU A 23 4.93 25.01 11.19
C LEU A 23 5.35 26.27 11.96
N LYS A 24 5.62 26.15 13.27
CA LYS A 24 6.09 27.30 14.08
C LYS A 24 7.41 27.86 13.56
N GLN A 25 8.33 26.99 13.14
CA GLN A 25 9.59 27.41 12.52
C GLN A 25 9.35 28.11 11.18
N ALA A 26 8.42 27.63 10.36
CA ALA A 26 8.07 28.25 9.08
C ALA A 26 7.46 29.65 9.29
N LEU A 27 6.57 29.80 10.26
CA LEU A 27 5.96 31.09 10.62
C LEU A 27 7.02 32.10 11.14
N ALA A 28 7.97 31.63 11.96
CA ALA A 28 9.10 32.45 12.40
C ALA A 28 9.99 32.88 11.21
N ALA A 29 10.27 31.97 10.28
CA ALA A 29 11.05 32.28 9.07
C ALA A 29 10.37 33.32 8.18
N ILE A 30 9.04 33.24 7.99
CA ILE A 30 8.28 34.27 7.25
C ILE A 30 8.37 35.63 7.96
N THR A 31 8.32 35.64 9.29
CA THR A 31 8.43 36.88 10.09
C THR A 31 9.82 37.53 9.98
N GLN A 32 10.86 36.72 9.75
CA GLN A 32 12.24 37.14 9.53
C GLN A 32 12.58 37.37 8.04
N GLU A 33 11.57 37.32 7.15
CA GLU A 33 11.73 37.43 5.69
C GLU A 33 12.64 36.32 5.07
N ASP A 34 12.89 35.23 5.79
CA ASP A 34 13.59 34.04 5.27
C ASP A 34 12.60 33.10 4.55
N PHE A 35 12.16 33.52 3.36
CA PHE A 35 11.26 32.73 2.53
C PHE A 35 11.90 31.45 1.98
N GLY A 36 13.24 31.36 1.95
CA GLY A 36 13.95 30.14 1.56
C GLY A 36 13.70 29.02 2.56
N SER A 37 13.92 29.29 3.84
CA SER A 37 13.62 28.34 4.93
C SER A 37 12.13 28.05 5.05
N ALA A 38 11.28 29.07 4.92
CA ALA A 38 9.83 28.89 4.97
C ALA A 38 9.32 27.92 3.89
N ARG A 39 9.79 28.06 2.65
CA ARG A 39 9.43 27.15 1.54
C ARG A 39 9.93 25.73 1.75
N ARG A 40 11.15 25.57 2.28
CA ARG A 40 11.67 24.24 2.61
C ARG A 40 10.79 23.57 3.68
N LEU A 41 10.55 24.24 4.81
CA LEU A 41 9.71 23.70 5.88
C LEU A 41 8.27 23.44 5.42
N PHE A 42 7.70 24.32 4.60
CA PHE A 42 6.40 24.09 3.96
C PHE A 42 6.37 22.77 3.17
N SER A 43 7.37 22.56 2.31
CA SER A 43 7.48 21.32 1.54
C SER A 43 7.61 20.10 2.45
N GLU A 44 8.41 20.18 3.51
CA GLU A 44 8.57 19.09 4.48
C GLU A 44 7.26 18.75 5.21
N ILE A 45 6.45 19.77 5.57
CA ILE A 45 5.17 19.58 6.25
C ILE A 45 4.17 18.87 5.32
N PHE A 46 3.95 19.41 4.12
CA PHE A 46 2.84 18.97 3.25
C PHE A 46 3.21 17.83 2.31
N TYR A 47 4.41 17.86 1.73
CA TYR A 47 4.88 16.88 0.74
C TYR A 47 5.87 15.86 1.32
N GLY A 48 6.40 16.14 2.52
CA GLY A 48 7.28 15.23 3.23
C GLY A 48 8.75 15.31 2.81
N VAL A 49 9.54 14.36 3.30
CA VAL A 49 10.98 14.24 3.04
C VAL A 49 11.27 12.85 2.46
N SER A 50 11.98 12.80 1.34
CA SER A 50 12.43 11.55 0.74
C SER A 50 13.74 11.09 1.37
N GLY A 51 13.92 9.78 1.59
CA GLY A 51 15.17 9.22 2.12
C GLY A 51 14.98 7.97 2.97
N LYS A 52 16.02 7.56 3.68
CA LYS A 52 16.05 6.35 4.54
C LYS A 52 15.05 6.42 5.71
N HIS A 53 14.62 7.63 6.07
CA HIS A 53 13.56 7.92 7.04
C HIS A 53 12.48 8.77 6.38
N ALA A 54 11.86 8.24 5.32
CA ALA A 54 10.86 8.97 4.56
C ALA A 54 9.68 9.41 5.44
N ASP A 55 9.40 10.72 5.47
CA ASP A 55 8.15 11.27 5.98
C ASP A 55 7.25 11.51 4.76
N PRO A 56 6.04 10.93 4.70
CA PRO A 56 5.09 11.15 3.59
C PRO A 56 4.46 12.57 3.56
N GLY A 57 4.69 13.39 4.58
CA GLY A 57 4.00 14.67 4.78
C GLY A 57 2.50 14.52 5.03
N MET A 58 1.79 15.64 5.11
CA MET A 58 0.32 15.64 5.26
C MET A 58 -0.39 14.92 4.10
N ALA A 59 0.11 15.11 2.87
CA ALA A 59 -0.47 14.51 1.67
C ALA A 59 -0.44 12.97 1.72
N GLY A 60 0.73 12.39 1.96
CA GLY A 60 0.83 10.94 2.00
C GLY A 60 0.20 10.35 3.28
N SER A 61 0.19 11.05 4.42
CA SER A 61 -0.56 10.62 5.61
C SER A 61 -2.07 10.52 5.34
N LEU A 62 -2.66 11.50 4.65
CA LEU A 62 -4.08 11.47 4.32
C LEU A 62 -4.41 10.31 3.37
N LEU A 63 -3.64 10.16 2.29
CA LEU A 63 -3.83 9.07 1.32
C LEU A 63 -3.68 7.69 1.96
N TYR A 64 -2.73 7.56 2.88
CA TYR A 64 -2.55 6.33 3.64
C TYR A 64 -3.80 5.98 4.47
N HIS A 65 -4.32 6.90 5.28
CA HIS A 65 -5.51 6.61 6.09
C HIS A 65 -6.74 6.37 5.20
N MET A 66 -6.90 7.08 4.09
CA MET A 66 -7.95 6.80 3.10
C MET A 66 -7.88 5.36 2.56
N ALA A 67 -6.67 4.88 2.24
CA ALA A 67 -6.46 3.51 1.77
C ALA A 67 -6.74 2.48 2.89
N MET A 68 -6.34 2.79 4.12
CA MET A 68 -6.56 1.92 5.27
C MET A 68 -8.03 1.78 5.66
N VAL A 69 -8.83 2.87 5.59
CA VAL A 69 -10.29 2.80 5.82
C VAL A 69 -10.91 1.76 4.89
N THR A 70 -10.61 1.84 3.59
CA THR A 70 -11.11 0.87 2.59
C THR A 70 -10.63 -0.54 2.85
N LYS A 71 -9.37 -0.70 3.27
CA LYS A 71 -8.80 -2.01 3.60
C LYS A 71 -9.60 -2.68 4.71
N MET A 72 -9.84 -1.98 5.82
CA MET A 72 -10.54 -2.55 6.98
C MET A 72 -12.02 -2.82 6.69
N GLU A 73 -12.68 -1.95 5.90
CA GLU A 73 -14.06 -2.18 5.48
C GLU A 73 -14.21 -3.41 4.57
N THR A 74 -13.26 -3.59 3.64
CA THR A 74 -13.26 -4.70 2.68
C THR A 74 -13.15 -6.05 3.38
N GLU A 75 -12.38 -6.11 4.46
CA GLU A 75 -12.22 -7.32 5.29
C GLU A 75 -13.57 -7.87 5.75
N THR A 76 -14.29 -7.05 6.51
CA THR A 76 -15.56 -7.41 7.14
C THR A 76 -16.58 -7.80 6.08
N ARG A 77 -16.67 -7.01 5.01
CA ARG A 77 -17.60 -7.27 3.91
C ARG A 77 -17.32 -8.60 3.22
N LEU A 78 -16.06 -8.87 2.85
CA LEU A 78 -15.69 -10.11 2.15
C LEU A 78 -15.96 -11.33 3.02
N LEU A 79 -15.62 -11.25 4.32
CA LEU A 79 -15.80 -12.35 5.25
C LEU A 79 -17.29 -12.67 5.49
N LEU A 80 -18.13 -11.66 5.72
CA LEU A 80 -19.58 -11.87 5.90
C LEU A 80 -20.23 -12.42 4.62
N THR A 81 -19.79 -11.94 3.45
CA THR A 81 -20.26 -12.42 2.14
C THR A 81 -19.91 -13.89 1.93
N GLU A 82 -18.65 -14.27 2.22
CA GLU A 82 -18.16 -15.64 2.10
C GLU A 82 -18.91 -16.60 3.04
N LEU A 83 -19.15 -16.16 4.27
CA LEU A 83 -19.87 -16.96 5.26
C LEU A 83 -21.39 -16.98 5.05
N ARG A 84 -21.93 -16.06 4.22
CA ARG A 84 -23.36 -15.87 3.95
C ARG A 84 -24.18 -15.66 5.22
N ILE A 85 -23.69 -14.78 6.08
CA ILE A 85 -24.31 -14.46 7.38
C ILE A 85 -24.56 -12.97 7.51
N ALA A 86 -25.57 -12.62 8.32
CA ALA A 86 -25.79 -11.25 8.72
C ALA A 86 -24.65 -10.76 9.65
N GLN A 87 -24.40 -9.45 9.64
CA GLN A 87 -23.43 -8.84 10.53
C GLN A 87 -23.87 -9.01 12.00
N PRO A 88 -23.00 -9.54 12.90
CA PRO A 88 -23.25 -9.55 14.33
C PRO A 88 -23.41 -8.12 14.88
N ASP A 89 -24.30 -7.94 15.86
CA ASP A 89 -24.42 -6.66 16.55
C ASP A 89 -23.26 -6.48 17.54
N VAL A 90 -22.41 -5.49 17.26
CA VAL A 90 -21.25 -5.13 18.09
C VAL A 90 -21.35 -3.69 18.59
N SER A 91 -22.51 -3.04 18.45
CA SER A 91 -22.69 -1.59 18.58
C SER A 91 -22.27 -1.06 19.96
N ASN A 92 -22.65 -1.76 21.04
CA ASN A 92 -22.31 -1.35 22.40
C ASN A 92 -20.80 -1.37 22.67
N ALA A 93 -20.13 -2.48 22.32
CA ALA A 93 -18.68 -2.61 22.49
C ALA A 93 -17.92 -1.62 21.59
N LEU A 94 -18.38 -1.46 20.34
CA LEU A 94 -17.82 -0.53 19.37
C LEU A 94 -17.90 0.92 19.87
N SER A 95 -19.07 1.36 20.33
CA SER A 95 -19.27 2.71 20.87
C SER A 95 -18.36 2.98 22.06
N ARG A 96 -18.18 1.99 22.94
CA ARG A 96 -17.27 2.11 24.09
C ARG A 96 -15.84 2.34 23.65
N PHE A 97 -15.25 1.43 22.87
CA PHE A 97 -13.85 1.52 22.47
C PHE A 97 -13.58 2.72 21.56
N LEU A 98 -14.51 3.08 20.68
CA LEU A 98 -14.39 4.28 19.85
C LEU A 98 -14.39 5.56 20.70
N GLY A 99 -15.26 5.65 21.70
CA GLY A 99 -15.28 6.78 22.64
C GLY A 99 -13.96 6.94 23.40
N GLU A 100 -13.36 5.82 23.82
CA GLU A 100 -12.02 5.80 24.42
C GLU A 100 -10.94 6.34 23.47
N PHE A 101 -10.97 5.89 22.22
CA PHE A 101 -10.03 6.34 21.20
C PHE A 101 -10.17 7.84 20.91
N VAL A 102 -11.39 8.36 20.79
CA VAL A 102 -11.66 9.79 20.61
C VAL A 102 -11.18 10.62 21.79
N SER A 103 -11.34 10.12 23.01
CA SER A 103 -10.82 10.78 24.22
C SER A 103 -9.30 10.92 24.17
N ASP A 104 -8.58 9.85 23.82
CA ASP A 104 -7.12 9.91 23.64
C ASP A 104 -6.73 10.91 22.53
N MET A 105 -7.48 10.88 21.42
CA MET A 105 -7.27 11.73 20.25
C MET A 105 -7.33 13.21 20.62
N TYR A 106 -8.33 13.62 21.40
CA TYR A 106 -8.47 14.98 21.90
C TYR A 106 -7.32 15.36 22.83
N GLU A 107 -7.00 14.51 23.80
CA GLU A 107 -5.93 14.76 24.78
C GLU A 107 -4.56 14.94 24.12
N LEU A 108 -4.27 14.17 23.08
CA LEU A 108 -2.98 14.22 22.37
C LEU A 108 -2.84 15.44 21.45
N THR A 109 -3.95 16.04 21.02
CA THR A 109 -3.97 17.09 19.99
C THR A 109 -4.36 18.47 20.52
N LYS A 110 -5.04 18.56 21.68
CA LYS A 110 -5.54 19.82 22.28
C LYS A 110 -4.53 20.97 22.37
N GLY A 111 -3.24 20.66 22.48
CA GLY A 111 -2.17 21.66 22.59
C GLY A 111 -1.72 22.31 21.27
N PHE A 112 -2.09 21.76 20.12
CA PHE A 112 -1.63 22.25 18.80
C PHE A 112 -2.70 22.23 17.70
N ALA A 113 -3.71 21.37 17.84
CA ALA A 113 -4.88 21.31 16.96
C ALA A 113 -6.03 20.72 17.80
N PRO A 114 -6.96 21.53 18.35
CA PRO A 114 -8.02 21.04 19.22
C PRO A 114 -9.07 20.27 18.43
N LEU A 115 -8.72 19.05 18.05
CA LEU A 115 -9.53 18.16 17.23
C LEU A 115 -10.53 17.44 18.13
N ASN A 116 -11.78 17.87 18.09
CA ASN A 116 -12.89 17.25 18.80
C ASN A 116 -13.88 16.66 17.79
N PHE A 117 -14.09 15.36 17.86
CA PHE A 117 -15.04 14.64 17.02
C PHE A 117 -16.10 13.99 17.89
N ASP A 118 -17.34 13.96 17.41
CA ASP A 118 -18.38 13.14 17.99
C ASP A 118 -18.24 11.69 17.48
N PRO A 119 -18.00 10.69 18.38
CA PRO A 119 -17.94 9.29 18.00
C PRO A 119 -19.20 8.80 17.27
N ALA A 120 -20.38 9.28 17.66
CA ALA A 120 -21.64 8.86 17.05
C ALA A 120 -21.75 9.34 15.60
N SER A 121 -21.35 10.59 15.33
CA SER A 121 -21.25 11.12 13.97
C SER A 121 -20.35 10.29 13.07
N VAL A 122 -19.21 9.79 13.59
CA VAL A 122 -18.30 8.93 12.81
C VAL A 122 -18.94 7.59 12.50
N ALA A 123 -19.56 6.95 13.50
CA ALA A 123 -20.22 5.67 13.33
C ALA A 123 -21.41 5.74 12.35
N ALA A 124 -22.08 6.89 12.25
CA ALA A 124 -23.19 7.11 11.34
C ALA A 124 -22.76 7.46 9.90
N LYS A 125 -21.51 7.88 9.69
CA LYS A 125 -21.02 8.29 8.38
C LYS A 125 -20.69 7.06 7.52
N ALA A 126 -21.28 7.00 6.33
CA ALA A 126 -20.87 6.05 5.31
C ALA A 126 -19.37 6.21 4.95
N SER A 127 -18.78 5.11 4.49
CA SER A 127 -17.43 5.12 3.94
C SER A 127 -17.37 6.03 2.71
N LEU A 128 -16.26 6.75 2.56
CA LEU A 128 -16.06 7.63 1.40
C LEU A 128 -15.87 6.76 0.15
N SER A 129 -16.60 7.09 -0.91
CA SER A 129 -16.38 6.59 -2.25
C SER A 129 -15.01 7.02 -2.79
N ASN A 130 -14.55 6.36 -3.85
CA ASN A 130 -13.29 6.75 -4.50
C ASN A 130 -13.35 8.18 -5.04
N HIS A 131 -14.50 8.61 -5.55
CA HIS A 131 -14.71 9.97 -6.03
C HIS A 131 -14.57 10.99 -4.91
N GLU A 132 -15.25 10.78 -3.78
CA GLU A 132 -15.17 11.68 -2.62
C GLU A 132 -13.75 11.77 -2.03
N LYS A 133 -13.01 10.65 -2.02
CA LYS A 133 -11.59 10.66 -1.61
C LYS A 133 -10.73 11.52 -2.53
N ILE A 134 -10.90 11.35 -3.84
CA ILE A 134 -10.17 12.11 -4.86
C ILE A 134 -10.53 13.60 -4.77
N ASP A 135 -11.81 13.94 -4.66
CA ASP A 135 -12.29 15.32 -4.52
C ASP A 135 -11.73 16.00 -3.27
N LEU A 136 -11.79 15.30 -2.13
CA LEU A 136 -11.28 15.81 -0.87
C LEU A 136 -9.78 16.12 -0.97
N PHE A 137 -8.99 15.15 -1.48
CA PHE A 137 -7.56 15.35 -1.65
C PHE A 137 -7.27 16.48 -2.65
N THR A 138 -7.94 16.51 -3.79
CA THR A 138 -7.74 17.51 -4.85
C THR A 138 -8.05 18.92 -4.34
N LYS A 139 -9.09 19.08 -3.51
CA LYS A 139 -9.43 20.37 -2.88
C LYS A 139 -8.35 20.84 -1.93
N LEU A 140 -7.80 19.95 -1.10
CA LEU A 140 -6.72 20.28 -0.18
C LEU A 140 -5.41 20.57 -0.94
N ASP A 141 -5.06 19.76 -1.94
CA ASP A 141 -3.89 19.96 -2.79
C ASP A 141 -3.93 21.29 -3.55
N LYS A 142 -5.10 21.69 -4.07
CA LYS A 142 -5.29 23.01 -4.68
C LYS A 142 -5.03 24.15 -3.70
N LYS A 143 -5.51 24.04 -2.46
CA LYS A 143 -5.21 25.04 -1.40
C LYS A 143 -3.71 25.07 -1.09
N THR A 144 -3.07 23.91 -0.99
CA THR A 144 -1.62 23.80 -0.77
C THR A 144 -0.83 24.49 -1.87
N LYS A 145 -1.11 24.19 -3.14
CA LYS A 145 -0.45 24.83 -4.30
C LYS A 145 -0.66 26.34 -4.36
N THR A 146 -1.85 26.81 -3.95
CA THR A 146 -2.13 28.25 -3.88
C THR A 146 -1.22 28.93 -2.85
N LEU A 147 -1.08 28.35 -1.66
CA LEU A 147 -0.21 28.90 -0.63
C LEU A 147 1.28 28.76 -0.98
N GLU A 148 1.67 27.69 -1.66
CA GLU A 148 3.03 27.53 -2.19
C GLU A 148 3.39 28.66 -3.16
N ALA A 149 2.47 29.09 -4.02
CA ALA A 149 2.66 30.21 -4.92
C ALA A 149 2.79 31.55 -4.16
N ILE A 150 1.99 31.78 -3.12
CA ILE A 150 2.09 32.97 -2.25
C ILE A 150 3.46 33.02 -1.56
N LEU A 151 3.95 31.89 -1.04
CA LEU A 151 5.28 31.79 -0.44
C LEU A 151 6.40 32.01 -1.47
N ALA A 152 6.24 31.53 -2.70
CA ALA A 152 7.18 31.79 -3.80
C ALA A 152 7.21 33.28 -4.19
N GLY A 153 6.07 33.97 -4.07
CA GLY A 153 5.94 35.42 -4.25
C GLY A 153 6.43 36.27 -3.07
N GLN A 154 6.97 35.65 -2.01
CA GLN A 154 7.50 36.32 -0.82
C GLN A 154 6.50 37.25 -0.12
N GLN A 155 5.22 36.89 -0.15
CA GLN A 155 4.16 37.73 0.43
C GLN A 155 4.00 37.44 1.94
N PRO A 156 4.09 38.46 2.83
CA PRO A 156 3.98 38.27 4.28
C PRO A 156 2.62 37.73 4.75
N GLU A 157 1.57 37.87 3.93
CA GLU A 157 0.23 37.35 4.21
C GLU A 157 0.15 35.81 4.22
N ALA A 158 1.20 35.13 3.76
CA ALA A 158 1.34 33.67 3.82
C ALA A 158 1.16 33.12 5.25
N SER A 159 1.65 33.82 6.27
CA SER A 159 1.59 33.38 7.67
C SER A 159 0.16 33.12 8.14
N LYS A 160 -0.80 33.98 7.76
CA LYS A 160 -2.22 33.83 8.15
C LYS A 160 -2.89 32.61 7.51
N HIS A 161 -2.42 32.23 6.31
CA HIS A 161 -3.02 31.15 5.53
C HIS A 161 -2.39 29.80 5.86
N LEU A 162 -1.12 29.79 6.28
CA LEU A 162 -0.36 28.59 6.57
C LEU A 162 -0.90 27.80 7.76
N GLU A 163 -1.23 28.48 8.85
CA GLU A 163 -1.83 27.84 10.03
C GLU A 163 -3.22 27.26 9.70
N GLY A 164 -4.06 28.01 8.98
CA GLY A 164 -5.37 27.52 8.53
C GLY A 164 -5.27 26.29 7.63
N LEU A 165 -4.31 26.28 6.69
CA LEU A 165 -4.06 25.12 5.83
C LEU A 165 -3.60 23.91 6.65
N PHE A 166 -2.70 24.10 7.62
CA PHE A 166 -2.25 23.03 8.50
C PHE A 166 -3.42 22.42 9.28
N LEU A 167 -4.27 23.25 9.89
CA LEU A 167 -5.44 22.80 10.64
C LEU A 167 -6.46 22.07 9.74
N ASP A 168 -6.67 22.56 8.52
CA ASP A 168 -7.52 21.89 7.52
C ASP A 168 -7.00 20.49 7.21
N TRP A 169 -5.70 20.33 6.94
CA TRP A 169 -5.11 19.02 6.70
C TRP A 169 -5.15 18.12 7.95
N ALA A 170 -4.79 18.66 9.12
CA ALA A 170 -4.76 17.91 10.39
C ALA A 170 -6.14 17.34 10.73
N LYS A 171 -7.20 18.12 10.51
CA LYS A 171 -8.59 17.68 10.70
C LYS A 171 -8.94 16.49 9.82
N HIS A 172 -8.60 16.52 8.54
CA HIS A 172 -8.95 15.43 7.62
C HIS A 172 -8.09 14.18 7.84
N VAL A 173 -6.81 14.35 8.18
CA VAL A 173 -5.93 13.24 8.58
C VAL A 173 -6.51 12.53 9.81
N ALA A 174 -6.89 13.30 10.84
CA ALA A 174 -7.48 12.76 12.06
C ALA A 174 -8.85 12.12 11.83
N GLU A 175 -9.72 12.73 11.02
CA GLU A 175 -11.02 12.14 10.67
C GLU A 175 -10.84 10.80 9.93
N MET A 176 -9.91 10.72 8.97
CA MET A 176 -9.64 9.46 8.26
C MET A 176 -9.04 8.41 9.19
N ARG A 177 -8.14 8.79 10.12
CA ARG A 177 -7.63 7.85 11.13
C ARG A 177 -8.72 7.36 12.06
N LEU A 178 -9.64 8.23 12.48
CA LEU A 178 -10.74 7.87 13.35
C LEU A 178 -11.69 6.88 12.66
N ARG A 179 -12.00 7.10 11.38
CA ARG A 179 -12.76 6.15 10.56
C ARG A 179 -12.01 4.83 10.37
N GLN A 180 -10.69 4.87 10.18
CA GLN A 180 -9.87 3.67 10.10
C GLN A 180 -9.96 2.86 11.39
N GLU A 181 -9.87 3.53 12.55
CA GLU A 181 -9.96 2.87 13.85
C GLU A 181 -11.36 2.31 14.08
N TYR A 182 -12.42 3.03 13.70
CA TYR A 182 -13.79 2.51 13.72
C TYR A 182 -13.90 1.17 12.99
N GLU A 183 -13.43 1.10 11.74
CA GLU A 183 -13.45 -0.14 10.95
C GLU A 183 -12.56 -1.23 11.56
N THR A 184 -11.42 -0.85 12.15
CA THR A 184 -10.51 -1.79 12.83
C THR A 184 -11.17 -2.43 14.05
N ILE A 185 -11.75 -1.61 14.94
CA ILE A 185 -12.46 -2.07 16.14
C ILE A 185 -13.66 -2.93 15.72
N ARG A 186 -14.47 -2.43 14.76
CA ARG A 186 -15.66 -3.13 14.27
C ARG A 186 -15.31 -4.50 13.67
N GLY A 187 -14.34 -4.57 12.76
CA GLY A 187 -13.90 -5.81 12.13
C GLY A 187 -13.38 -6.83 13.16
N PHE A 188 -12.61 -6.36 14.15
CA PHE A 188 -12.12 -7.23 15.22
C PHE A 188 -13.23 -7.77 16.12
N LEU A 189 -14.17 -6.92 16.54
CA LEU A 189 -15.33 -7.34 17.33
C LEU A 189 -16.20 -8.34 16.58
N ILE A 190 -16.46 -8.10 15.29
CA ILE A 190 -17.19 -9.05 14.43
C ILE A 190 -16.43 -10.38 14.37
N THR A 191 -15.13 -10.37 14.12
CA THR A 191 -14.29 -11.58 14.08
C THR A 191 -14.38 -12.37 15.39
N ALA A 192 -14.39 -11.69 16.54
CA ALA A 192 -14.54 -12.32 17.84
C ALA A 192 -15.93 -13.00 18.00
N GLU A 193 -17.01 -12.31 17.62
CA GLU A 193 -18.37 -12.87 17.67
C GLU A 193 -18.55 -14.04 16.68
N LEU A 194 -18.00 -13.92 15.48
CA LEU A 194 -18.00 -15.02 14.50
C LEU A 194 -17.24 -16.24 15.00
N THR A 195 -16.14 -16.04 15.71
CA THR A 195 -15.40 -17.16 16.31
C THR A 195 -16.24 -17.88 17.35
N LYS A 196 -16.98 -17.15 18.20
CA LYS A 196 -17.89 -17.74 19.19
C LYS A 196 -19.02 -18.52 18.51
N ALA A 197 -19.59 -17.98 17.42
CA ALA A 197 -20.74 -18.57 16.74
C ALA A 197 -20.39 -19.76 15.83
N LEU A 198 -19.25 -19.71 15.14
CA LEU A 198 -18.90 -20.65 14.06
C LEU A 198 -17.73 -21.57 14.39
N GLY A 199 -16.96 -21.24 15.44
CA GLY A 199 -15.68 -21.86 15.74
C GLY A 199 -14.54 -21.31 14.88
N ILE A 200 -13.33 -21.34 15.45
CA ILE A 200 -12.14 -20.72 14.85
C ILE A 200 -11.72 -21.35 13.51
N GLN A 201 -11.86 -22.67 13.37
CA GLN A 201 -11.41 -23.36 12.15
C GLN A 201 -12.22 -22.95 10.92
N ARG A 202 -13.55 -22.94 11.06
CA ARG A 202 -14.46 -22.53 9.97
C ARG A 202 -14.19 -21.08 9.55
N LEU A 203 -13.87 -20.22 10.51
CA LEU A 203 -13.52 -18.83 10.25
C LEU A 203 -12.19 -18.71 9.51
N LYS A 204 -11.14 -19.43 9.94
CA LYS A 204 -9.85 -19.50 9.23
C LYS A 204 -10.03 -19.95 7.78
N ASP A 205 -10.82 -21.00 7.55
CA ASP A 205 -11.07 -21.52 6.20
C ASP A 205 -11.76 -20.47 5.32
N ALA A 206 -12.72 -19.72 5.87
CA ALA A 206 -13.35 -18.62 5.15
C ALA A 206 -12.35 -17.49 4.83
N MET A 207 -11.53 -17.08 5.81
CA MET A 207 -10.50 -16.07 5.61
C MET A 207 -9.49 -16.48 4.54
N MET A 208 -9.06 -17.75 4.51
CA MET A 208 -8.18 -18.28 3.47
C MET A 208 -8.80 -18.18 2.06
N ARG A 209 -10.10 -18.49 1.92
CA ARG A 209 -10.78 -18.43 0.60
C ARG A 209 -10.94 -17.01 0.05
N VAL A 210 -11.04 -16.00 0.91
CA VAL A 210 -11.13 -14.59 0.49
C VAL A 210 -9.80 -13.84 0.53
N GLN A 211 -8.73 -14.48 1.00
CA GLN A 211 -7.44 -13.86 1.27
C GLN A 211 -6.84 -13.14 0.06
N GLU A 212 -6.78 -13.82 -1.09
CA GLU A 212 -6.21 -13.27 -2.33
C GLU A 212 -7.04 -12.10 -2.86
N ARG A 213 -8.36 -12.28 -2.92
CA ARG A 213 -9.32 -11.24 -3.34
C ARG A 213 -9.23 -9.99 -2.47
N PHE A 214 -9.09 -10.17 -1.15
CA PHE A 214 -8.85 -9.08 -0.21
C PHE A 214 -7.56 -8.33 -0.54
N GLY A 215 -6.46 -9.05 -0.76
CA GLY A 215 -5.19 -8.45 -1.16
C GLY A 215 -5.36 -7.58 -2.40
N GLU A 216 -5.82 -8.17 -3.50
CA GLU A 216 -5.98 -7.48 -4.80
C GLU A 216 -6.91 -6.26 -4.73
N GLU A 217 -8.09 -6.42 -4.12
CA GLU A 217 -9.09 -5.35 -4.06
C GLU A 217 -8.56 -4.14 -3.29
N THR A 218 -7.88 -4.38 -2.16
CA THR A 218 -7.38 -3.31 -1.30
C THR A 218 -6.24 -2.53 -1.93
N VAL A 219 -5.29 -3.18 -2.63
CA VAL A 219 -4.23 -2.44 -3.32
C VAL A 219 -4.74 -1.73 -4.56
N ARG A 220 -5.68 -2.34 -5.30
CA ARG A 220 -6.27 -1.72 -6.51
C ARG A 220 -6.98 -0.41 -6.18
N ILE A 221 -7.74 -0.37 -5.09
CA ILE A 221 -8.43 0.86 -4.68
C ILE A 221 -7.42 1.92 -4.26
N ALA A 222 -6.42 1.56 -3.43
CA ALA A 222 -5.36 2.48 -3.01
C ALA A 222 -4.58 3.05 -4.21
N LEU A 223 -4.25 2.20 -5.18
CA LEU A 223 -3.55 2.57 -6.41
C LEU A 223 -4.40 3.53 -7.27
N ASN A 224 -5.68 3.22 -7.46
CA ASN A 224 -6.59 4.05 -8.25
C ASN A 224 -6.72 5.47 -7.67
N VAL A 225 -6.96 5.59 -6.36
CA VAL A 225 -7.03 6.90 -5.70
C VAL A 225 -5.70 7.64 -5.84
N THR A 226 -4.58 6.99 -5.54
CA THR A 226 -3.26 7.62 -5.56
C THR A 226 -2.84 8.10 -6.95
N LEU A 227 -3.07 7.29 -7.99
CA LEU A 227 -2.75 7.67 -9.37
C LEU A 227 -3.65 8.81 -9.86
N LYS A 228 -4.95 8.78 -9.54
CA LYS A 228 -5.91 9.81 -9.97
C LYS A 228 -5.68 11.17 -9.32
N VAL A 229 -5.11 11.22 -8.11
CA VAL A 229 -4.70 12.48 -7.48
C VAL A 229 -3.36 13.01 -8.01
N GLY A 230 -2.81 12.41 -9.07
CA GLY A 230 -1.60 12.87 -9.74
C GLY A 230 -0.30 12.46 -9.06
N MET A 231 -0.34 11.54 -8.09
CA MET A 231 0.90 11.04 -7.50
C MET A 231 1.55 9.98 -8.39
N ARG A 232 2.84 10.16 -8.66
CA ARG A 232 3.63 9.25 -9.49
C ARG A 232 3.75 7.87 -8.84
N ARG A 233 3.81 6.83 -9.67
CA ARG A 233 3.92 5.43 -9.24
C ARG A 233 5.15 5.20 -8.36
N GLU A 234 6.27 5.86 -8.63
CA GLU A 234 7.49 5.78 -7.81
C GLU A 234 7.30 6.23 -6.35
N LYS A 235 6.34 7.13 -6.09
CA LYS A 235 6.04 7.63 -4.74
C LYS A 235 5.01 6.78 -4.00
N LEU A 236 4.33 5.83 -4.67
CA LEU A 236 3.41 4.91 -4.01
C LEU A 236 4.10 4.16 -2.88
N GLN A 237 5.33 3.70 -3.10
CA GLN A 237 6.09 3.02 -2.07
C GLN A 237 6.20 3.90 -0.81
N SER A 238 6.48 5.19 -0.93
CA SER A 238 6.54 6.07 0.26
C SER A 238 5.20 6.26 0.97
N ILE A 239 4.07 6.35 0.26
CA ILE A 239 2.74 6.43 0.91
C ILE A 239 2.42 5.13 1.64
N MET A 240 2.71 4.00 1.02
CA MET A 240 2.40 2.68 1.55
C MET A 240 3.18 2.36 2.83
N LEU A 241 4.31 3.05 3.03
CA LEU A 241 5.24 2.85 4.14
C LEU A 241 5.17 3.96 5.20
N SER A 242 4.25 4.91 5.07
CA SER A 242 4.10 6.08 5.93
C SER A 242 3.97 5.75 7.43
N ASP A 243 3.12 4.77 7.77
CA ASP A 243 2.86 4.41 9.17
C ASP A 243 3.67 3.20 9.66
N HIS A 244 4.25 2.41 8.74
CA HIS A 244 5.13 1.30 9.08
C HIS A 244 6.59 1.72 8.90
N PHE A 245 7.37 1.76 9.98
CA PHE A 245 8.82 1.79 9.81
C PHE A 245 9.26 0.44 9.22
N ILE A 246 9.75 0.45 7.98
CA ILE A 246 10.31 -0.73 7.37
C ILE A 246 11.82 -0.74 7.52
N ASN A 247 12.32 -1.80 8.13
CA ASN A 247 13.71 -2.20 7.99
C ASN A 247 13.76 -3.39 7.03
N TYR A 248 14.67 -3.37 6.07
CA TYR A 248 14.84 -4.51 5.17
C TYR A 248 16.32 -4.81 4.97
N ALA A 249 16.62 -6.07 4.72
CA ALA A 249 17.96 -6.55 4.42
C ALA A 249 17.85 -7.60 3.33
N MET A 250 18.60 -7.40 2.24
CA MET A 250 18.67 -8.32 1.11
C MET A 250 20.08 -8.92 1.03
N ASN A 251 20.18 -10.22 0.79
CA ASN A 251 21.40 -10.88 0.38
C ASN A 251 21.39 -11.01 -1.15
N VAL A 252 22.30 -10.31 -1.81
CA VAL A 252 22.37 -10.27 -3.27
C VAL A 252 22.84 -11.60 -3.86
N GLU A 253 23.66 -12.36 -3.14
CA GLU A 253 24.16 -13.66 -3.61
C GLU A 253 23.06 -14.73 -3.59
N GLN A 254 22.20 -14.69 -2.56
CA GLN A 254 21.12 -15.68 -2.38
C GLN A 254 19.77 -15.21 -2.95
N LEU A 255 19.70 -13.94 -3.38
CA LEU A 255 18.51 -13.26 -3.89
C LEU A 255 17.33 -13.35 -2.93
N ASP A 256 17.62 -13.37 -1.63
CA ASP A 256 16.65 -13.46 -0.56
C ASP A 256 16.82 -12.32 0.44
N GLY A 257 15.86 -12.18 1.33
CA GLY A 257 15.95 -11.15 2.34
C GLY A 257 14.76 -11.11 3.26
N ARG A 258 14.79 -10.13 4.16
CA ARG A 258 13.73 -9.89 5.14
C ARG A 258 13.21 -8.46 5.06
N MET A 259 11.94 -8.30 5.40
CA MET A 259 11.26 -7.02 5.57
C MET A 259 10.56 -7.00 6.92
N GLN A 260 11.02 -6.12 7.80
CA GLN A 260 10.50 -5.90 9.14
C GLN A 260 9.64 -4.64 9.15
N PHE A 261 8.38 -4.77 9.52
CA PHE A 261 7.44 -3.70 9.76
C PHE A 261 7.38 -3.46 11.27
N LEU A 262 7.86 -2.33 11.77
CA LEU A 262 8.10 -2.12 13.21
C LEU A 262 6.97 -1.38 13.94
N ASN A 263 5.93 -0.94 13.23
CA ASN A 263 4.83 -0.17 13.83
C ASN A 263 3.49 -0.52 13.18
N CYS A 264 2.97 -1.70 13.53
CA CYS A 264 1.67 -2.15 13.06
C CYS A 264 0.55 -1.23 13.59
N PRO A 265 -0.22 -0.55 12.72
CA PRO A 265 -1.21 0.46 13.11
C PRO A 265 -2.46 -0.12 13.77
N ILE A 266 -2.68 -1.43 13.66
CA ILE A 266 -3.82 -2.16 14.24
C ILE A 266 -3.45 -2.95 15.50
N PHE A 267 -2.15 -3.17 15.75
CA PHE A 267 -1.68 -4.03 16.83
C PHE A 267 -2.14 -3.51 18.20
N GLY A 268 -1.96 -2.21 18.47
CA GLY A 268 -2.35 -1.62 19.74
C GLY A 268 -3.86 -1.73 20.00
N GLY A 269 -4.68 -1.51 18.97
CA GLY A 269 -6.13 -1.64 19.05
C GLY A 269 -6.57 -3.08 19.32
N HIS A 270 -6.07 -4.03 18.52
CA HIS A 270 -6.36 -5.45 18.71
C HIS A 270 -5.92 -5.94 20.09
N LYS A 271 -4.70 -5.56 20.54
CA LYS A 271 -4.18 -5.91 21.87
C LYS A 271 -5.11 -5.41 22.97
N ARG A 272 -5.42 -4.11 22.99
CA ARG A 272 -6.31 -3.47 23.98
C ARG A 272 -7.67 -4.16 24.06
N ILE A 273 -8.28 -4.45 22.91
CA ILE A 273 -9.61 -5.10 22.87
C ILE A 273 -9.51 -6.56 23.29
N SER A 274 -8.47 -7.27 22.85
CA SER A 274 -8.27 -8.69 23.18
C SER A 274 -8.07 -8.91 24.68
N GLU A 275 -7.30 -8.04 25.35
CA GLU A 275 -7.06 -8.09 26.80
C GLU A 275 -8.35 -7.82 27.58
N GLU A 276 -9.13 -6.82 27.16
CA GLU A 276 -10.40 -6.44 27.80
C GLU A 276 -11.47 -7.53 27.67
N LEU A 277 -11.52 -8.20 26.51
CA LEU A 277 -12.51 -9.25 26.22
C LEU A 277 -12.04 -10.65 26.61
N GLY A 278 -10.81 -10.80 27.10
CA GLY A 278 -10.22 -12.09 27.44
C GLY A 278 -10.09 -13.05 26.26
N LEU A 279 -9.80 -12.53 25.06
CA LEU A 279 -9.67 -13.34 23.85
C LEU A 279 -8.32 -14.06 23.81
N SER A 280 -8.29 -15.27 23.23
CA SER A 280 -7.03 -15.99 23.04
C SER A 280 -6.12 -15.29 22.02
N GLY A 281 -4.81 -15.48 22.16
CA GLY A 281 -3.82 -14.93 21.22
C GLY A 281 -4.04 -15.42 19.78
N GLU A 282 -4.60 -16.62 19.62
CA GLU A 282 -4.94 -17.18 18.32
C GLU A 282 -6.00 -16.32 17.61
N ILE A 283 -7.10 -15.97 18.29
CA ILE A 283 -8.16 -15.09 17.76
C ILE A 283 -7.60 -13.70 17.47
N ALA A 284 -6.80 -13.15 18.40
CA ALA A 284 -6.19 -11.83 18.26
C ALA A 284 -5.31 -11.71 17.00
N SER A 285 -4.71 -12.83 16.56
CA SER A 285 -3.78 -12.89 15.43
C SER A 285 -4.42 -13.25 14.07
N LEU A 286 -5.71 -13.61 14.02
CA LEU A 286 -6.37 -14.10 12.80
C LEU A 286 -6.25 -13.10 11.63
N PHE A 287 -6.58 -11.83 11.89
CA PHE A 287 -6.46 -10.76 10.89
C PHE A 287 -5.04 -10.64 10.36
N CYS A 288 -4.05 -10.63 11.27
CA CYS A 288 -2.65 -10.47 10.89
C CYS A 288 -2.16 -11.64 10.03
N THR A 289 -2.59 -12.86 10.38
CA THR A 289 -2.20 -14.09 9.70
C THR A 289 -2.72 -14.17 8.28
N HIS A 290 -3.99 -13.81 8.06
CA HIS A 290 -4.61 -13.96 6.75
C HIS A 290 -4.57 -12.65 5.94
N PHE A 291 -5.05 -11.54 6.50
CA PHE A 291 -5.29 -10.33 5.72
C PHE A 291 -4.09 -9.39 5.65
N CYS A 292 -3.32 -9.21 6.73
CA CYS A 292 -2.07 -8.44 6.64
C CYS A 292 -1.08 -9.08 5.66
N PHE A 293 -0.90 -10.40 5.73
CA PHE A 293 -0.03 -11.13 4.80
C PHE A 293 -0.48 -10.96 3.34
N ALA A 294 -1.77 -11.14 3.06
CA ALA A 294 -2.31 -11.03 1.72
C ALA A 294 -2.14 -9.63 1.14
N HIS A 295 -2.44 -8.62 1.95
CA HIS A 295 -2.24 -7.23 1.58
C HIS A 295 -0.76 -6.96 1.30
N ALA A 296 0.15 -7.35 2.19
CA ALA A 296 1.59 -7.17 1.97
C ALA A 296 2.07 -7.86 0.68
N LYS A 297 1.63 -9.09 0.42
CA LYS A 297 1.93 -9.83 -0.81
C LYS A 297 1.42 -9.10 -2.05
N ALA A 298 0.15 -8.68 -2.06
CA ALA A 298 -0.45 -7.95 -3.18
C ALA A 298 0.22 -6.58 -3.41
N MET A 299 0.61 -5.89 -2.34
CA MET A 299 1.36 -4.63 -2.43
C MET A 299 2.72 -4.87 -3.09
N LEU A 300 3.49 -5.85 -2.62
CA LEU A 300 4.80 -6.20 -3.17
C LEU A 300 4.70 -6.66 -4.63
N ASN A 301 3.64 -7.39 -5.00
CA ASN A 301 3.35 -7.77 -6.38
C ASN A 301 3.21 -6.56 -7.30
N THR A 302 2.61 -5.47 -6.80
CA THR A 302 2.37 -4.24 -7.56
C THR A 302 3.62 -3.39 -7.75
N VAL A 303 4.56 -3.41 -6.79
CA VAL A 303 5.72 -2.50 -6.79
C VAL A 303 7.03 -3.18 -7.21
N LEU A 304 7.21 -4.48 -6.95
CA LEU A 304 8.42 -5.18 -7.35
C LEU A 304 8.34 -5.52 -8.85
N PRO A 305 9.41 -5.32 -9.64
CA PRO A 305 9.40 -5.66 -11.06
C PRO A 305 9.66 -7.16 -11.32
N PHE A 306 10.18 -7.87 -10.32
CA PHE A 306 10.51 -9.30 -10.40
C PHE A 306 9.44 -10.15 -9.74
N THR A 307 9.33 -11.42 -10.13
CA THR A 307 8.56 -12.38 -9.34
C THR A 307 9.30 -12.59 -8.02
N PHE A 308 8.53 -12.86 -6.97
CA PHE A 308 9.07 -13.21 -5.68
C PHE A 308 8.14 -14.21 -5.01
N GLU A 309 8.72 -15.01 -4.13
CA GLU A 309 7.96 -15.75 -3.14
C GLU A 309 8.04 -14.98 -1.83
N LEU A 310 6.91 -14.90 -1.12
CA LEU A 310 6.81 -14.26 0.19
C LEU A 310 6.31 -15.30 1.17
N TRP A 311 7.06 -15.54 2.23
CA TRP A 311 6.67 -16.46 3.28
C TRP A 311 6.02 -15.73 4.44
N GLN A 312 5.22 -16.48 5.21
CA GLN A 312 4.59 -15.96 6.40
C GLN A 312 5.64 -15.35 7.35
N PRO A 313 5.23 -14.35 8.14
CA PRO A 313 6.17 -13.67 9.01
C PRO A 313 6.82 -14.62 10.01
N ARG A 314 8.17 -14.56 10.13
CA ARG A 314 8.91 -15.22 11.21
C ARG A 314 8.51 -14.66 12.58
N LEU A 315 8.16 -13.38 12.60
CA LEU A 315 7.57 -12.68 13.73
C LEU A 315 6.26 -12.06 13.27
N MET A 316 5.15 -12.38 13.93
CA MET A 316 3.84 -11.80 13.63
C MET A 316 3.33 -11.00 14.81
N ALA A 317 3.14 -9.69 14.60
CA ALA A 317 2.55 -8.77 15.57
C ALA A 317 3.17 -8.88 16.98
N LYS A 318 4.46 -9.19 17.08
CA LYS A 318 5.17 -9.25 18.37
C LYS A 318 5.60 -7.83 18.73
N ASP A 319 4.89 -7.23 19.69
CA ASP A 319 5.05 -5.81 20.06
C ASP A 319 4.92 -4.87 18.85
N GLY A 320 3.93 -5.13 18.00
CA GLY A 320 3.68 -4.37 16.78
C GLY A 320 4.67 -4.60 15.65
N MET A 321 5.56 -5.59 15.78
CA MET A 321 6.54 -5.95 14.76
C MET A 321 6.11 -7.17 13.92
N CYS A 322 6.22 -7.07 12.60
CA CYS A 322 6.03 -8.16 11.65
C CYS A 322 7.28 -8.34 10.78
N GLU A 323 7.85 -9.53 10.67
CA GLU A 323 9.04 -9.80 9.82
C GLU A 323 8.71 -10.83 8.74
N PHE A 324 8.62 -10.39 7.49
CA PHE A 324 8.44 -11.26 6.33
C PHE A 324 9.80 -11.65 5.75
N TYR A 325 9.86 -12.85 5.17
CA TYR A 325 10.99 -13.30 4.37
C TYR A 325 10.54 -13.40 2.91
N LEU A 326 11.41 -12.98 1.99
CA LEU A 326 11.14 -13.00 0.55
C LEU A 326 12.34 -13.50 -0.23
N LYS A 327 12.09 -14.11 -1.38
CA LYS A 327 13.11 -14.58 -2.32
C LYS A 327 12.68 -14.26 -3.74
N LEU A 328 13.60 -13.67 -4.50
CA LEU A 328 13.34 -13.25 -5.87
C LEU A 328 13.54 -14.42 -6.84
N ALA A 329 12.71 -14.45 -7.90
CA ALA A 329 12.76 -15.44 -8.97
C ALA A 329 12.78 -16.91 -8.50
N TYR A 330 12.19 -17.20 -7.34
CA TYR A 330 12.18 -18.54 -6.78
C TYR A 330 11.30 -19.48 -7.60
N SER A 331 11.85 -20.64 -7.97
CA SER A 331 11.08 -21.77 -8.49
C SER A 331 11.16 -22.96 -7.53
N PRO A 332 10.03 -23.46 -7.00
CA PRO A 332 10.02 -24.69 -6.21
C PRO A 332 10.26 -25.94 -7.06
N ALA A 333 10.17 -25.84 -8.40
CA ALA A 333 10.42 -26.96 -9.31
C ALA A 333 11.92 -27.15 -9.62
N ALA A 334 12.77 -26.19 -9.26
CA ALA A 334 14.21 -26.27 -9.49
C ALA A 334 14.81 -27.45 -8.74
N SER A 335 15.41 -28.38 -9.50
CA SER A 335 15.99 -29.63 -8.98
C SER A 335 17.34 -29.42 -8.27
N ALA A 336 17.99 -28.27 -8.49
CA ALA A 336 19.26 -27.92 -7.89
C ALA A 336 19.25 -26.46 -7.42
N THR A 337 20.13 -26.16 -6.46
CA THR A 337 20.37 -24.78 -6.05
C THR A 337 21.24 -24.13 -7.12
N GLU A 338 20.62 -23.37 -8.02
CA GLU A 338 21.34 -22.68 -9.09
C GLU A 338 22.25 -21.59 -8.51
N LYS A 339 23.55 -21.64 -8.87
CA LYS A 339 24.53 -20.62 -8.45
C LYS A 339 24.19 -19.25 -9.03
N HIS A 340 23.62 -19.22 -10.23
CA HIS A 340 23.19 -17.99 -10.90
C HIS A 340 21.73 -18.15 -11.31
N VAL A 341 20.84 -17.46 -10.61
CA VAL A 341 19.40 -17.49 -10.91
C VAL A 341 19.09 -16.36 -11.90
N PRO A 342 18.54 -16.67 -13.09
CA PRO A 342 18.08 -15.62 -14.01
C PRO A 342 16.95 -14.81 -13.36
N LEU A 343 17.17 -13.51 -13.17
CA LEU A 343 16.16 -12.55 -12.69
C LEU A 343 15.37 -11.91 -13.82
N VAL A 344 16.02 -11.72 -14.98
CA VAL A 344 15.46 -11.13 -16.19
C VAL A 344 15.87 -11.98 -17.37
N LEU A 345 14.91 -12.35 -18.20
CA LEU A 345 15.15 -12.96 -19.50
C LEU A 345 14.51 -12.09 -20.56
N SER A 346 15.31 -11.55 -21.47
CA SER A 346 14.80 -10.92 -22.69
C SER A 346 14.90 -11.93 -23.81
N TRP A 347 13.75 -12.38 -24.28
CA TRP A 347 13.65 -13.36 -25.35
C TRP A 347 13.30 -12.65 -26.65
N ASN A 348 14.16 -12.78 -27.66
CA ASN A 348 13.83 -12.38 -29.03
C ASN A 348 12.77 -13.32 -29.60
N PHE A 349 11.51 -12.92 -29.41
CA PHE A 349 10.29 -13.67 -29.69
C PHE A 349 10.03 -13.80 -31.20
N THR A 350 10.48 -12.81 -31.98
CA THR A 350 10.52 -12.82 -33.44
C THR A 350 11.71 -11.98 -33.92
N ARG A 351 12.12 -12.11 -35.19
CA ARG A 351 12.99 -11.14 -35.85
C ARG A 351 12.22 -10.23 -36.82
N ARG A 352 10.93 -10.48 -37.04
CA ARG A 352 10.09 -9.67 -37.91
C ARG A 352 9.77 -8.33 -37.27
N CYS A 353 10.03 -7.22 -37.95
CA CYS A 353 9.68 -5.87 -37.51
C CYS A 353 9.12 -5.04 -38.67
N ASN A 354 8.19 -4.14 -38.36
CA ASN A 354 7.63 -3.17 -39.29
C ASN A 354 8.49 -1.90 -39.44
N LEU A 355 9.61 -1.79 -38.70
CA LEU A 355 10.56 -0.68 -38.76
C LEU A 355 11.98 -1.17 -39.12
N LYS A 356 12.84 -0.22 -39.51
CA LYS A 356 14.26 -0.46 -39.85
C LYS A 356 15.18 0.57 -39.18
N CYS A 357 15.22 0.55 -37.85
CA CYS A 357 16.04 1.48 -37.07
C CYS A 357 17.55 1.29 -37.36
N ALA A 358 18.27 2.39 -37.58
CA ALA A 358 19.72 2.36 -37.87
C ALA A 358 20.57 1.73 -36.75
N HIS A 359 20.07 1.68 -35.52
CA HIS A 359 20.75 1.13 -34.34
C HIS A 359 20.21 -0.26 -33.92
N CYS A 360 19.49 -0.97 -34.79
CA CYS A 360 18.85 -2.25 -34.45
C CYS A 360 19.87 -3.38 -34.24
N TYR A 361 20.07 -3.81 -32.98
CA TYR A 361 21.10 -4.80 -32.62
C TYR A 361 20.83 -6.22 -33.15
N ILE A 362 19.56 -6.61 -33.34
CA ILE A 362 19.19 -7.93 -33.89
C ILE A 362 19.13 -7.96 -35.42
N ASN A 363 19.34 -6.81 -36.07
CA ASN A 363 19.14 -6.60 -37.50
C ASN A 363 17.79 -7.21 -37.95
N ALA A 364 16.70 -6.64 -37.42
CA ALA A 364 15.35 -7.11 -37.66
C ALA A 364 15.00 -7.05 -39.14
N THR A 365 14.15 -7.98 -39.58
CA THR A 365 13.75 -8.10 -40.99
C THR A 365 12.28 -7.78 -41.15
N THR A 366 11.85 -7.40 -42.35
CA THR A 366 10.42 -7.21 -42.63
C THR A 366 9.71 -8.53 -42.98
N GLN A 367 10.46 -9.61 -43.13
CA GLN A 367 9.97 -10.93 -43.52
C GLN A 367 9.82 -11.84 -42.32
N GLU A 368 8.87 -12.76 -42.41
CA GLU A 368 8.73 -13.86 -41.48
C GLU A 368 9.84 -14.88 -41.75
N LEU A 369 10.47 -15.39 -40.69
CA LEU A 369 11.51 -16.40 -40.79
C LEU A 369 10.91 -17.77 -40.48
N ALA A 370 11.37 -18.81 -41.18
CA ALA A 370 10.83 -20.16 -41.07
C ALA A 370 11.30 -20.92 -39.81
N ASP A 371 12.30 -20.39 -39.10
CA ASP A 371 12.97 -21.02 -37.96
C ASP A 371 12.57 -20.41 -36.59
N GLU A 372 11.45 -19.68 -36.52
CA GLU A 372 10.91 -19.17 -35.27
C GLU A 372 10.10 -20.22 -34.51
N LEU A 373 10.08 -20.13 -33.17
CA LEU A 373 9.32 -21.06 -32.33
C LEU A 373 7.82 -20.93 -32.60
N THR A 374 7.16 -22.06 -32.81
CA THR A 374 5.70 -22.17 -32.82
C THR A 374 5.11 -21.81 -31.45
N THR A 375 3.79 -21.61 -31.39
CA THR A 375 3.08 -21.33 -30.13
C THR A 375 3.31 -22.42 -29.09
N GLU A 376 3.28 -23.70 -29.49
CA GLU A 376 3.49 -24.82 -28.57
C GLU A 376 4.94 -24.94 -28.11
N GLU A 377 5.91 -24.67 -28.98
CA GLU A 377 7.32 -24.58 -28.59
C GLU A 377 7.59 -23.41 -27.64
N SER A 378 6.92 -22.29 -27.87
CA SER A 378 6.98 -21.11 -27.01
C SER A 378 6.48 -21.42 -25.60
N LYS A 379 5.36 -22.14 -25.47
CA LYS A 379 4.85 -22.60 -24.18
C LYS A 379 5.80 -23.58 -23.50
N ARG A 380 6.38 -24.54 -24.25
CA ARG A 380 7.38 -25.47 -23.72
C ARG A 380 8.62 -24.74 -23.21
N LEU A 381 9.10 -23.71 -23.92
CA LEU A 381 10.21 -22.88 -23.47
C LEU A 381 9.87 -22.17 -22.16
N ILE A 382 8.65 -21.62 -22.02
CA ILE A 382 8.18 -21.02 -20.76
C ILE A 382 8.19 -22.04 -19.61
N ASP A 383 7.75 -23.28 -19.86
CA ASP A 383 7.77 -24.33 -18.86
C ASP A 383 9.21 -24.65 -18.41
N GLN A 384 10.14 -24.78 -19.36
CA GLN A 384 11.56 -25.00 -19.07
C GLN A 384 12.19 -23.83 -18.30
N ILE A 385 11.81 -22.58 -18.63
CA ILE A 385 12.24 -21.40 -17.86
C ILE A 385 11.77 -21.54 -16.41
N CYS A 386 10.49 -21.87 -16.21
CA CYS A 386 9.88 -22.02 -14.90
C CYS A 386 10.47 -23.19 -14.07
N GLU A 387 11.05 -24.21 -14.70
CA GLU A 387 11.80 -25.26 -14.00
C GLU A 387 13.08 -24.74 -13.37
N VAL A 388 13.72 -23.72 -13.93
CA VAL A 388 14.99 -23.16 -13.44
C VAL A 388 14.77 -21.97 -12.50
N SER A 389 13.95 -21.00 -12.91
CA SER A 389 13.64 -19.81 -12.12
C SER A 389 12.32 -19.17 -12.53
N ARG A 390 11.90 -18.11 -11.83
CA ARG A 390 10.75 -17.29 -12.24
C ARG A 390 11.18 -15.86 -12.59
N PRO A 391 11.82 -15.63 -13.73
CA PRO A 391 12.32 -14.30 -14.08
C PRO A 391 11.19 -13.33 -14.46
N LEU A 392 11.53 -12.04 -14.56
CA LEU A 392 10.82 -11.14 -15.47
C LEU A 392 11.11 -11.60 -16.90
N LEU A 393 10.11 -12.15 -17.58
CA LEU A 393 10.22 -12.62 -18.96
C LEU A 393 9.74 -11.52 -19.90
N ILE A 394 10.67 -10.94 -20.65
CA ILE A 394 10.41 -9.87 -21.60
C ILE A 394 10.36 -10.47 -23.00
N LEU A 395 9.17 -10.47 -23.61
CA LEU A 395 9.01 -10.75 -25.03
C LEU A 395 9.53 -9.53 -25.80
N SER A 396 10.63 -9.72 -26.51
CA SER A 396 11.38 -8.72 -27.26
C SER A 396 11.60 -9.22 -28.68
N GLY A 397 12.50 -8.60 -29.44
CA GLY A 397 12.88 -9.05 -30.77
C GLY A 397 11.84 -8.74 -31.83
N GLY A 398 12.33 -8.30 -33.00
CA GLY A 398 11.52 -7.70 -34.04
C GLY A 398 10.54 -6.70 -33.42
N GLU A 399 9.30 -6.76 -33.87
CA GLU A 399 8.15 -6.22 -33.16
C GLU A 399 7.27 -7.40 -32.70
N PRO A 400 7.22 -7.72 -31.39
CA PRO A 400 6.42 -8.83 -30.86
C PRO A 400 4.94 -8.75 -31.22
N LEU A 401 4.37 -7.54 -31.33
CA LEU A 401 2.96 -7.35 -31.70
C LEU A 401 2.63 -7.79 -33.14
N LEU A 402 3.65 -8.09 -33.96
CA LEU A 402 3.41 -8.68 -35.27
C LEU A 402 3.08 -10.18 -35.20
N ARG A 403 3.32 -10.86 -34.08
CA ARG A 403 2.92 -12.27 -33.91
C ARG A 403 1.47 -12.36 -33.44
N SER A 404 0.66 -13.16 -34.13
CA SER A 404 -0.76 -13.33 -33.81
C SER A 404 -1.00 -14.02 -32.47
N ASP A 405 -0.03 -14.78 -31.96
CA ASP A 405 -0.10 -15.54 -30.71
C ASP A 405 0.49 -14.81 -29.49
N VAL A 406 0.93 -13.55 -29.64
CA VAL A 406 1.64 -12.82 -28.57
C VAL A 406 0.84 -12.73 -27.26
N TYR A 407 -0.47 -12.44 -27.34
CA TYR A 407 -1.32 -12.33 -26.15
C TYR A 407 -1.56 -13.69 -25.49
N GLU A 408 -1.67 -14.76 -26.27
CA GLU A 408 -1.78 -16.12 -25.75
C GLU A 408 -0.52 -16.51 -24.96
N ILE A 409 0.66 -16.21 -25.51
CA ILE A 409 1.95 -16.47 -24.84
C ILE A 409 2.11 -15.62 -23.58
N ILE A 410 1.71 -14.34 -23.60
CA ILE A 410 1.69 -13.48 -22.41
C ILE A 410 0.76 -14.07 -21.33
N SER A 411 -0.47 -14.46 -21.69
CA SER A 411 -1.41 -15.07 -20.75
C SER A 411 -0.89 -16.40 -20.21
N TYR A 412 -0.25 -17.23 -21.05
CA TYR A 412 0.34 -18.49 -20.61
C TYR A 412 1.47 -18.25 -19.61
N GLY A 413 2.42 -17.36 -19.91
CA GLY A 413 3.51 -17.01 -18.99
C GLY A 413 3.00 -16.46 -17.65
N ALA A 414 2.01 -15.56 -17.69
CA ALA A 414 1.37 -15.04 -16.48
C ALA A 414 0.69 -16.14 -15.65
N SER A 415 0.00 -17.10 -16.30
CA SER A 415 -0.63 -18.24 -15.62
C SER A 415 0.37 -19.17 -14.92
N LYS A 416 1.63 -19.19 -15.37
CA LYS A 416 2.75 -19.92 -14.74
C LYS A 416 3.41 -19.15 -13.59
N GLY A 417 2.92 -17.94 -13.30
CA GLY A 417 3.43 -17.08 -12.22
C GLY A 417 4.61 -16.20 -12.64
N LEU A 418 4.89 -16.08 -13.95
CA LEU A 418 5.90 -15.14 -14.45
C LEU A 418 5.36 -13.71 -14.47
N LYS A 419 6.27 -12.74 -14.27
CA LYS A 419 6.00 -11.36 -14.67
C LYS A 419 6.37 -11.21 -16.13
N MET A 420 5.40 -10.84 -16.95
CA MET A 420 5.58 -10.67 -18.39
C MET A 420 5.85 -9.20 -18.72
N GLY A 421 6.89 -8.96 -19.51
CA GLY A 421 7.19 -7.67 -20.11
C GLY A 421 7.08 -7.75 -21.63
N LEU A 422 6.78 -6.62 -22.27
CA LEU A 422 6.73 -6.50 -23.73
C LEU A 422 7.65 -5.37 -24.18
N GLY A 423 8.66 -5.70 -24.98
CA GLY A 423 9.51 -4.74 -25.67
C GLY A 423 8.94 -4.44 -27.05
N SER A 424 8.18 -3.35 -27.18
CA SER A 424 7.52 -2.95 -28.44
C SER A 424 7.97 -1.56 -28.88
N ASN A 425 7.92 -1.30 -30.19
CA ASN A 425 8.09 0.02 -30.78
C ASN A 425 6.84 0.91 -30.63
N GLY A 426 5.73 0.36 -30.14
CA GLY A 426 4.49 1.07 -29.81
C GLY A 426 3.61 1.46 -31.01
N SER A 427 4.04 1.22 -32.24
CA SER A 427 3.30 1.63 -33.45
C SER A 427 1.99 0.87 -33.69
N LEU A 428 1.80 -0.26 -33.01
CA LEU A 428 0.62 -1.13 -33.12
C LEU A 428 -0.23 -1.15 -31.84
N ILE A 429 0.06 -0.27 -30.87
CA ILE A 429 -0.73 -0.15 -29.65
C ILE A 429 -1.89 0.80 -29.91
N ASP A 430 -3.12 0.31 -29.77
CA ASP A 430 -4.37 1.05 -29.83
C ASP A 430 -5.08 1.10 -28.46
N ASP A 431 -6.20 1.84 -28.38
CA ASP A 431 -6.96 2.16 -27.15
C ASP A 431 -7.83 1.00 -26.61
#